data_AF-A0A924N1B0-F1
#
_entry.id   AF-A0A924N1B0-F1
#
_cell.length_a   1.000
_cell.length_b   1.000
_cell.length_c   1.000
_cell.angle_alpha   90.00
_cell.angle_beta   90.00
_cell.angle_gamma   90.00
#
_symmetry.space_group_name_H-M   'P 1'
#
loop_
_entity.id
_entity.type
_entity.pdbx_description
1 polymer ?
#
loop_
_entity_poly.entity_id
_entity_poly.type
_entity_poly.pdbx_seq_one_letter_code
_entity_poly.pdbx_strand_id
1 'polypeptide(L)'
;MNKPVHPAPVAVTLTPDDAFDLQARVERGEFTSLDEAVSAELAELSYRRAAEVMGGSEKLERFLDALEAEDDPSTDVDAEGFFAELRAGLKERLDASRG
;
A
#
# COMPACT_ATOMS: atom_id res chain seq x y z
N MET A 1 -6.72 -5.91 -14.10
CA MET A 1 -5.86 -5.60 -15.26
C MET A 1 -5.00 -4.38 -14.92
N ASN A 2 -3.75 -4.58 -14.50
CA ASN A 2 -2.80 -3.48 -14.32
C ASN A 2 -2.24 -3.08 -15.69
N LYS A 3 -2.49 -1.86 -16.13
CA LYS A 3 -1.76 -1.31 -17.27
C LYS A 3 -0.28 -1.22 -16.87
N PRO A 4 0.67 -1.61 -17.76
CA PRO A 4 2.07 -1.31 -17.52
C PRO A 4 2.21 0.21 -17.41
N VAL A 5 2.63 0.68 -16.24
CA VAL A 5 3.04 2.07 -16.07
C VAL A 5 4.42 2.16 -16.71
N HIS A 6 4.50 2.82 -17.86
CA HIS A 6 5.81 3.14 -18.44
C HIS A 6 6.42 4.27 -17.60
N PRO A 7 7.57 4.07 -16.95
CA PRO A 7 8.23 5.14 -16.23
C PRO A 7 8.62 6.21 -17.24
N ALA A 8 7.92 7.35 -17.18
CA ALA A 8 8.29 8.53 -17.94
C ALA A 8 9.37 9.29 -17.15
N PRO A 9 10.42 9.80 -17.81
CA PRO A 9 11.38 10.69 -17.15
C PRO A 9 10.64 11.90 -16.60
N VAL A 10 10.84 12.20 -15.31
CA VAL A 10 10.28 13.38 -14.64
C VAL A 10 11.43 14.31 -14.27
N ALA A 11 11.33 15.57 -14.69
CA ALA A 11 12.23 16.61 -14.24
C ALA A 11 11.70 17.23 -12.95
N VAL A 12 12.58 17.38 -11.95
CA VAL A 12 12.25 17.97 -10.65
C VAL A 12 13.17 19.16 -10.40
N THR A 13 12.62 20.24 -9.86
CA THR A 13 13.40 21.42 -9.47
C THR A 13 13.55 21.43 -7.97
N LEU A 14 14.79 21.42 -7.49
CA LEU A 14 15.12 21.53 -6.08
C LEU A 14 15.53 22.96 -5.73
N THR A 15 15.41 23.32 -4.46
CA THR A 15 16.07 24.53 -3.98
C THR A 15 17.60 24.33 -4.00
N PRO A 16 18.39 25.40 -4.09
CA PRO A 16 19.85 25.29 -4.06
C PRO A 16 20.38 24.58 -2.81
N ASP A 17 19.75 24.84 -1.65
CA ASP A 17 20.14 24.26 -0.37
C ASP A 17 19.84 22.75 -0.35
N ASP A 18 18.64 22.33 -0.76
CA ASP A 18 18.28 20.89 -0.82
C ASP A 18 19.17 20.13 -1.82
N ALA A 19 19.47 20.74 -2.97
CA ALA A 19 20.36 20.14 -3.96
C ALA A 19 21.79 19.98 -3.42
N PHE A 20 22.28 20.98 -2.68
CA PHE A 20 23.60 20.93 -2.04
C PHE A 20 23.67 19.83 -0.98
N ASP A 21 22.67 19.75 -0.10
CA ASP A 21 22.61 18.75 0.96
C ASP A 21 22.53 17.32 0.40
N LEU A 22 21.74 17.09 -0.66
CA LEU A 22 21.68 15.78 -1.32
C LEU A 22 22.99 15.44 -2.02
N GLN A 23 23.63 16.40 -2.68
CA GLN A 23 24.93 16.21 -3.30
C GLN A 23 26.01 15.84 -2.27
N ALA A 24 26.02 16.48 -1.10
CA ALA A 24 26.94 16.14 -0.01
C ALA A 24 26.74 14.69 0.48
N ARG A 25 25.50 14.20 0.54
CA ARG A 25 25.20 12.80 0.90
C ARG A 25 25.71 11.81 -0.14
N VAL A 26 25.59 12.13 -1.44
CA VAL A 26 26.19 11.35 -2.52
C VAL A 26 27.71 11.31 -2.39
N GLU A 27 28.36 12.45 -2.11
CA GLU A 27 29.82 12.53 -1.93
C GLU A 27 30.32 11.75 -0.70
N ARG A 28 29.50 11.63 0.35
CA ARG A 28 29.76 10.74 1.49
C ARG A 28 29.56 9.27 1.17
N GLY A 29 29.00 8.93 0.01
CA GLY A 29 28.70 7.57 -0.42
C GLY A 29 27.42 6.99 0.19
N GLU A 30 26.51 7.82 0.72
CA GLU A 30 25.19 7.36 1.18
C GLU A 30 24.31 6.91 0.01
N PHE A 31 24.49 7.53 -1.16
CA PHE A 31 23.82 7.18 -2.40
C PHE A 31 24.83 7.14 -3.55
N THR A 32 24.55 6.34 -4.56
CA THR A 32 25.39 6.18 -5.75
C THR A 32 25.24 7.35 -6.73
N SER A 33 24.13 8.08 -6.67
CA SER A 33 23.82 9.21 -7.56
C SER A 33 22.82 10.18 -6.94
N LEU A 34 22.73 11.39 -7.51
CA LEU A 34 21.73 12.37 -7.12
C LEU A 34 20.30 11.89 -7.41
N ASP A 35 20.09 11.18 -8.52
CA ASP A 35 18.77 10.62 -8.87
C ASP A 35 18.30 9.59 -7.83
N GLU A 36 19.21 8.76 -7.33
CA GLU A 36 18.92 7.81 -6.24
C GLU A 36 18.58 8.54 -4.94
N ALA A 37 19.37 9.57 -4.59
CA ALA A 37 19.13 10.38 -3.40
C ALA A 37 17.75 11.06 -3.44
N VAL A 38 17.38 11.65 -4.58
CA VAL A 38 16.05 12.25 -4.78
C VAL A 38 14.95 11.19 -4.72
N SER A 39 15.17 10.01 -5.30
CA SER A 39 14.20 8.92 -5.26
C SER A 39 13.95 8.43 -3.84
N ALA A 40 15.00 8.36 -3.01
CA ALA A 40 14.89 7.98 -1.60
C ALA A 40 14.06 9.01 -0.80
N GLU A 41 14.32 10.31 -0.96
CA GLU A 41 13.54 11.36 -0.30
C GLU A 41 12.07 11.36 -0.75
N LEU A 42 11.81 11.13 -2.03
CA LEU A 42 10.44 11.00 -2.55
C LEU A 42 9.73 9.76 -2.00
N ALA A 43 10.44 8.64 -1.84
CA ALA A 43 9.90 7.44 -1.21
C ALA A 43 9.53 7.70 0.26
N GLU A 44 10.38 8.39 1.01
CA GLU A 44 10.10 8.78 2.39
C GLU A 44 8.91 9.75 2.49
N LEU A 45 8.85 10.75 1.62
CA LEU A 45 7.70 11.67 1.54
C LEU A 45 6.40 10.90 1.22
N SER A 46 6.47 9.97 0.27
CA SER A 46 5.34 9.12 -0.10
C SER A 46 4.88 8.27 1.08
N TYR A 47 5.82 7.68 1.82
CA TYR A 47 5.53 6.90 3.02
C TYR A 47 4.85 7.76 4.09
N ARG A 48 5.40 8.93 4.42
CA ARG A 48 4.79 9.86 5.40
C ARG A 48 3.38 10.26 4.99
N ARG A 49 3.16 10.52 3.71
CA ARG A 49 1.84 10.84 3.17
C ARG A 49 0.88 9.65 3.26
N ALA A 50 1.34 8.45 2.96
CA ALA A 50 0.54 7.24 3.11
C ALA A 50 0.15 7.01 4.57
N ALA A 51 1.10 7.20 5.50
CA ALA A 51 0.86 7.08 6.93
C ALA A 51 -0.18 8.11 7.40
N GLU A 52 -0.10 9.36 6.93
CA GLU A 52 -1.11 10.40 7.21
C GLU A 52 -2.51 9.98 6.73
N VAL A 53 -2.61 9.54 5.47
CA VAL A 53 -3.89 9.10 4.87
C VAL A 53 -4.50 7.92 5.63
N MET A 54 -3.67 6.96 6.08
CA MET A 54 -4.10 5.81 6.86
C MET A 54 -4.43 6.15 8.33
N GLY A 55 -4.13 7.37 8.77
CA GLY A 55 -4.35 7.82 10.15
C GLY A 55 -3.31 7.27 11.13
N GLY A 56 -2.06 7.12 10.68
CA GLY A 56 -0.88 6.74 11.47
C GLY A 56 0.00 5.70 10.78
N SER A 57 1.30 5.73 11.06
CA SER A 57 2.27 4.75 10.54
C SER A 57 1.96 3.33 11.00
N GLU A 58 1.53 3.13 12.25
CA GLU A 58 1.17 1.80 12.77
C GLU A 58 0.06 1.11 11.95
N LYS A 59 -0.92 1.88 11.46
CA LYS A 59 -2.00 1.36 10.62
C LYS A 59 -1.51 1.03 9.21
N LEU A 60 -0.58 1.85 8.69
CA LEU A 60 0.06 1.58 7.41
C LEU A 60 0.89 0.29 7.49
N GLU A 61 1.76 0.15 8.48
CA GLU A 61 2.60 -1.05 8.66
C GLU A 61 1.75 -2.31 8.78
N ARG A 62 0.72 -2.31 9.64
CA ARG A 62 -0.18 -3.46 9.77
C ARG A 62 -0.86 -3.84 8.46
N PHE A 63 -1.20 -2.85 7.64
CA PHE A 63 -1.80 -3.08 6.33
C PHE A 63 -0.79 -3.65 5.33
N LEU A 64 0.44 -3.14 5.33
CA LEU A 64 1.53 -3.68 4.50
C LEU A 64 1.88 -5.11 4.92
N ASP A 65 2.02 -5.40 6.21
CA ASP A 65 2.24 -6.74 6.75
C ASP A 65 1.17 -7.72 6.26
N ALA A 66 -0.10 -7.29 6.27
CA ALA A 66 -1.22 -8.11 5.80
C ALA A 66 -1.21 -8.33 4.28
N LEU A 67 -0.66 -7.41 3.49
CA LEU A 67 -0.51 -7.55 2.04
C LEU A 67 0.72 -8.38 1.65
N GLU A 68 1.78 -8.32 2.44
CA GLU A 68 3.01 -9.11 2.24
C GLU A 68 2.86 -10.55 2.71
N ALA A 69 1.95 -10.82 3.65
CA ALA A 69 1.57 -12.17 4.00
C ALA A 69 1.17 -12.94 2.73
N GLU A 70 1.77 -14.11 2.52
CA GLU A 70 1.38 -14.99 1.43
C GLU A 70 -0.12 -15.30 1.55
N ASP A 71 -0.84 -15.09 0.45
CA ASP A 71 -2.25 -15.43 0.34
C ASP A 71 -2.37 -16.95 0.50
N ASP A 72 -2.96 -17.40 1.62
CA ASP A 72 -3.19 -18.82 1.89
C ASP A 72 -4.53 -19.24 1.25
N PRO A 73 -4.52 -19.93 0.11
CA PRO A 73 -5.74 -20.27 -0.61
C PRO A 73 -6.59 -21.29 0.16
N SER A 74 -6.03 -21.92 1.21
CA SER A 74 -6.79 -22.81 2.08
C SER A 74 -7.72 -22.06 3.04
N THR A 75 -7.52 -20.74 3.20
CA THR A 75 -8.42 -19.85 3.96
C THR A 75 -9.50 -19.23 3.09
N ASP A 76 -9.48 -19.48 1.78
CA ASP A 76 -10.50 -18.99 0.87
C ASP A 76 -11.87 -19.57 1.25
N VAL A 77 -12.85 -18.68 1.36
CA VAL A 77 -14.24 -19.07 1.56
C VAL A 77 -14.85 -19.42 0.21
N ASP A 78 -15.41 -20.63 0.09
CA ASP A 78 -16.31 -20.95 -1.02
C ASP A 78 -17.55 -20.04 -0.95
N ALA A 79 -17.52 -18.98 -1.75
CA ALA A 79 -18.56 -17.98 -1.77
C ALA A 79 -19.93 -18.59 -2.08
N GLU A 80 -20.01 -19.58 -2.98
CA GLU A 80 -21.28 -20.16 -3.39
C GLU A 80 -21.91 -20.95 -2.24
N GLY A 81 -21.12 -21.82 -1.59
CA GLY A 81 -21.54 -22.55 -0.39
C GLY A 81 -21.94 -21.61 0.76
N PHE A 82 -21.10 -20.63 1.06
CA PHE A 82 -21.36 -19.66 2.13
C PHE A 82 -22.66 -18.87 1.92
N PHE A 83 -22.90 -18.36 0.71
CA PHE A 83 -24.12 -17.61 0.41
C PHE A 83 -25.36 -18.51 0.37
N ALA A 84 -25.22 -19.77 -0.04
CA ALA A 84 -26.32 -20.73 0.00
C ALA A 84 -26.77 -21.01 1.45
N GLU A 85 -25.82 -21.24 2.37
CA GLU A 85 -26.09 -21.47 3.79
C GLU A 85 -26.67 -20.23 4.47
N LEU A 86 -26.09 -19.04 4.23
CA LEU A 86 -26.61 -17.78 4.76
C LEU A 86 -28.06 -17.55 4.31
N ARG A 87 -28.36 -17.82 3.03
CA ARG A 87 -29.71 -17.68 2.48
C ARG A 87 -30.68 -18.69 3.10
N ALA A 88 -30.25 -19.92 3.35
CA ALA A 88 -31.07 -20.94 3.99
C ALA A 88 -31.43 -20.52 5.44
N GLY A 89 -30.44 -20.09 6.23
CA GLY A 89 -30.67 -19.63 7.60
C GLY A 89 -31.55 -18.37 7.69
N LEU A 90 -31.43 -17.45 6.73
CA LEU A 90 -32.33 -16.30 6.64
C LEU A 90 -33.78 -16.70 6.33
N LYS A 91 -34.00 -17.71 5.49
CA LYS A 91 -35.34 -18.24 5.20
C LYS A 91 -35.96 -18.90 6.43
N GLU A 92 -35.22 -19.77 7.13
CA GLU A 92 -35.71 -20.41 8.36
C GLU A 92 -36.12 -19.39 9.42
N ARG A 93 -35.31 -18.34 9.63
CA ARG A 93 -35.65 -17.26 10.57
C ARG A 93 -36.89 -16.47 10.15
N LEU A 94 -37.06 -16.26 8.85
CA LEU A 94 -38.23 -15.56 8.31
C LEU A 94 -39.50 -16.40 8.49
N ASP A 95 -39.41 -17.71 8.24
CA ASP A 95 -40.53 -18.64 8.38
C ASP A 95 -40.92 -18.83 9.85
N ALA A 96 -39.94 -18.92 10.76
CA ALA A 96 -40.16 -18.97 12.21
C ALA A 96 -40.76 -17.68 12.79
N SER A 97 -40.59 -16.53 12.12
CA SER A 97 -41.20 -15.24 12.51
C SER A 97 -42.63 -15.07 11.98
N ARG A 98 -43.09 -15.94 11.08
CA ARG A 98 -44.39 -15.85 10.40
C ARG A 98 -45.40 -16.92 10.86
N GLY A 99 -44.95 -17.92 11.62
CA GLY A 99 -45.79 -18.85 12.37
C GLY A 99 -46.06 -18.35 13.78
#